data_AF-A0A1T4L2Z7-F1
#
_entry.id   AF-A0A1T4L2Z7-F1
#
_cell.length_a   1.000
_cell.length_b   1.000
_cell.length_c   1.000
_cell.angle_alpha   90.00
_cell.angle_beta   90.00
_cell.angle_gamma   90.00
#
_symmetry.space_group_name_H-M   'P 1'
#
loop_
_entity.id
_entity.type
_entity.pdbx_description
1 polymer ?
#
loop_
_entity_poly.entity_id
_entity_poly.type
_entity_poly.pdbx_seq_one_letter_code
_entity_poly.pdbx_strand_id
1 'polypeptide(L)'
;MARRTWYLLKWLRVFGLVVVTGIDSLFPAGYGSTMIEQLLDKKNWDALCRRCGRCCFEKIEDERGRVTYTTTACRYLDLDSRQCKIFENRFRINPECIALTPELVCTLDWLPDDCGYRAMLAAVPPPPEEQLHKRKVRRRR
;
A
#
# COMPACT_ATOMS: atom_id res chain seq x y z
N MET A 1 -19.15 18.33 -13.95
CA MET A 1 -19.72 17.79 -12.70
C MET A 1 -19.69 16.26 -12.77
N ALA A 2 -18.61 15.60 -12.30
CA ALA A 2 -18.53 14.14 -12.04
C ALA A 2 -17.13 13.69 -11.55
N ARG A 3 -16.37 14.53 -10.82
CA ARG A 3 -14.96 14.21 -10.46
C ARG A 3 -14.75 13.72 -9.02
N ARG A 4 -15.79 13.73 -8.19
CA ARG A 4 -15.68 13.48 -6.73
C ARG A 4 -16.35 12.19 -6.23
N THR A 5 -17.13 11.50 -7.07
CA THR A 5 -17.91 10.33 -6.62
C THR A 5 -17.11 9.02 -6.63
N TRP A 6 -15.99 8.95 -7.36
CA TRP A 6 -15.22 7.70 -7.51
C TRP A 6 -14.37 7.33 -6.29
N TYR A 7 -13.78 8.30 -5.58
CA TYR A 7 -13.04 8.01 -4.34
C TYR A 7 -13.96 7.37 -3.28
N LEU A 8 -15.20 7.85 -3.14
CA LEU A 8 -16.21 7.30 -2.21
C LEU A 8 -16.67 5.88 -2.57
N LEU A 9 -16.77 5.54 -3.86
CA LEU A 9 -17.22 4.20 -4.29
C LEU A 9 -16.15 3.11 -4.09
N LYS A 10 -14.85 3.46 -4.10
CA LYS A 10 -13.78 2.54 -3.69
C LYS A 10 -13.59 2.52 -2.16
N TRP A 11 -13.89 3.63 -1.47
CA TRP A 11 -13.84 3.75 0.00
C TRP A 11 -14.96 2.95 0.71
N LEU A 12 -16.18 2.94 0.14
CA LEU A 12 -17.33 2.19 0.67
C LEU A 12 -17.16 0.66 0.64
N ARG A 13 -16.14 0.14 -0.05
CA ARG A 13 -15.82 -1.30 -0.05
C ARG A 13 -14.80 -1.71 1.02
N VAL A 14 -14.22 -0.74 1.75
CA VAL A 14 -13.14 -0.98 2.74
C VAL A 14 -13.59 -0.75 4.19
N PHE A 15 -14.72 -0.07 4.42
CA PHE A 15 -15.30 0.14 5.76
C PHE A 15 -16.27 -0.98 6.20
N GLY A 16 -15.91 -2.23 5.92
CA GLY A 16 -16.53 -3.40 6.52
C GLY A 16 -15.74 -3.79 7.77
N LEU A 17 -16.38 -3.68 8.94
CA LEU A 17 -15.93 -4.19 10.24
C LEU A 17 -15.06 -5.46 10.10
N VAL A 18 -13.75 -5.36 10.33
CA VAL A 18 -12.96 -6.51 10.78
C VAL A 18 -12.19 -6.05 12.01
N VAL A 19 -12.73 -6.51 13.12
CA VAL A 19 -12.18 -6.50 14.46
C VAL A 19 -10.76 -7.08 14.42
N VAL A 20 -9.91 -6.50 15.26
CA VAL A 20 -8.54 -6.94 15.57
C VAL A 20 -8.53 -8.41 16.02
N THR A 21 -8.52 -9.36 15.09
CA THR A 21 -8.17 -10.78 15.31
C THR A 21 -7.79 -11.41 13.98
N GLY A 22 -6.52 -11.77 13.79
CA GLY A 22 -6.10 -12.71 12.75
C GLY A 22 -5.11 -12.21 11.70
N ILE A 23 -3.99 -11.62 12.12
CA ILE A 23 -2.77 -11.59 11.28
C ILE A 23 -1.98 -12.92 11.34
N ASP A 24 -2.35 -13.84 12.25
CA ASP A 24 -1.65 -15.12 12.50
C ASP A 24 -1.77 -16.16 11.38
N SER A 25 -2.70 -16.03 10.44
CA SER A 25 -3.04 -17.14 9.53
C SER A 25 -2.40 -17.07 8.14
N LEU A 26 -1.66 -15.99 7.82
CA LEU A 26 -1.06 -15.78 6.49
C LEU A 26 0.47 -15.79 6.48
N PHE A 27 1.11 -15.89 7.65
CA PHE A 27 2.57 -15.94 7.76
C PHE A 27 3.00 -17.27 8.41
N PRO A 28 3.50 -18.25 7.64
CA PRO A 28 3.97 -19.51 8.19
C PRO A 28 5.12 -19.27 9.17
N ALA A 29 4.98 -19.85 10.37
CA ALA A 29 5.94 -19.77 11.47
C ALA A 29 7.32 -20.28 11.03
N GLY A 30 8.29 -19.37 10.85
CA GLY A 30 9.64 -19.74 10.45
C GLY A 30 10.55 -18.58 10.03
N TYR A 31 10.00 -17.42 9.69
CA TYR A 31 10.77 -16.18 9.61
C TYR A 31 10.86 -15.56 11.01
N GLY A 32 11.96 -14.90 11.37
CA GLY A 32 12.05 -14.13 12.62
C GLY A 32 10.94 -13.08 12.67
N SER A 33 9.80 -13.42 13.28
CA SER A 33 8.52 -12.73 13.16
C SER A 33 8.58 -11.30 13.69
N THR A 34 9.42 -11.09 14.69
CA THR A 34 9.54 -9.82 15.40
C THR A 34 10.04 -8.68 14.52
N MET A 35 10.95 -8.92 13.56
CA MET A 35 11.55 -7.83 12.78
C MET A 35 10.59 -7.29 11.72
N ILE A 36 9.85 -8.17 11.02
CA ILE A 36 8.84 -7.75 10.04
C ILE A 36 7.65 -7.11 10.76
N GLU A 37 7.15 -7.71 11.84
CA GLU A 37 6.10 -7.11 12.66
C GLU A 37 6.49 -5.71 13.18
N GLN A 38 7.73 -5.55 13.65
CA GLN A 38 8.25 -4.25 14.05
C GLN A 38 8.34 -3.26 12.88
N LEU A 39 8.74 -3.69 11.68
CA LEU A 39 8.80 -2.84 10.49
C LEU A 39 7.41 -2.40 10.01
N LEU A 40 6.40 -3.23 10.23
CA LEU A 40 5.00 -2.95 9.92
C LEU A 40 4.31 -2.08 10.98
N ASP A 41 4.95 -1.84 12.13
CA ASP A 41 4.49 -0.80 13.07
C ASP A 41 4.43 0.54 12.34
N LYS A 42 3.35 1.29 12.58
CA LYS A 42 3.06 2.54 11.87
C LYS A 42 4.24 3.53 11.88
N LYS A 43 4.98 3.63 12.98
CA LYS A 43 6.11 4.56 13.09
C LYS A 43 7.28 4.13 12.21
N ASN A 44 7.59 2.84 12.20
CA ASN A 44 8.66 2.27 11.40
C ASN A 44 8.27 2.24 9.92
N TRP A 45 7.00 1.98 9.63
CA TRP A 45 6.45 2.03 8.28
C TRP A 45 6.55 3.44 7.69
N ASP A 46 6.13 4.47 8.42
CA ASP A 46 6.23 5.86 7.97
C ASP A 46 7.69 6.32 7.77
N ALA A 47 8.64 5.72 8.48
CA ALA A 47 10.07 5.98 8.29
C ALA A 47 10.61 5.46 6.93
N LEU A 48 9.92 4.52 6.29
CA LEU A 48 10.25 4.05 4.94
C LEU A 48 9.93 5.10 3.85
N CYS A 49 9.14 6.13 4.17
CA CYS A 49 8.79 7.18 3.23
C CYS A 49 10.03 7.97 2.79
N ARG A 50 10.42 7.82 1.52
CA ARG A 50 11.52 8.60 0.90
C ARG A 50 11.20 10.09 0.66
N ARG A 51 10.03 10.57 1.09
CA ARG A 51 9.57 11.96 0.90
C ARG A 51 9.66 12.46 -0.55
N CYS A 52 9.35 11.59 -1.51
CA CYS A 52 9.43 11.91 -2.94
C CYS A 52 8.22 12.68 -3.50
N GLY A 53 7.18 12.92 -2.70
CA GLY A 53 6.00 13.70 -3.09
C GLY A 53 5.07 13.07 -4.14
N ARG A 54 5.41 11.91 -4.72
CA ARG A 54 4.58 11.26 -5.78
C ARG A 54 3.18 10.88 -5.30
N CYS A 55 3.04 10.44 -4.06
CA CYS A 55 1.74 10.17 -3.44
C CYS A 55 0.88 11.43 -3.25
N CYS A 56 1.45 12.63 -3.32
CA CYS A 56 0.77 13.91 -3.11
C CYS A 56 0.19 14.55 -4.39
N PHE A 57 0.47 14.04 -5.58
CA PHE A 57 -0.16 14.52 -6.83
C PHE A 57 -1.54 13.91 -7.02
N GLU A 58 -2.46 14.60 -7.69
CA GLU A 58 -3.75 14.01 -8.08
C GLU A 58 -3.52 12.90 -9.11
N LYS A 59 -4.30 11.83 -9.00
CA LYS A 59 -4.28 10.68 -9.90
C LYS A 59 -5.60 10.62 -10.66
N ILE A 60 -5.51 10.28 -11.95
CA ILE A 60 -6.67 9.99 -12.78
C ILE A 60 -6.56 8.56 -13.29
N GLU A 61 -7.68 7.85 -13.29
CA GLU A 61 -7.81 6.51 -13.86
C GLU A 61 -8.54 6.64 -15.20
N ASP A 62 -8.02 5.97 -16.24
CA ASP A 62 -8.67 5.91 -17.55
C ASP A 62 -9.71 4.78 -17.64
N GLU A 63 -10.41 4.67 -18.77
CA GLU A 63 -11.41 3.63 -19.01
C GLU A 63 -10.85 2.19 -18.98
N ARG A 64 -9.51 2.04 -19.05
CA ARG A 64 -8.80 0.76 -19.02
C ARG A 64 -8.22 0.46 -17.64
N GLY A 65 -8.48 1.29 -16.64
CA GLY A 65 -7.96 1.14 -15.28
C GLY A 65 -6.52 1.62 -15.09
N ARG A 66 -5.92 2.29 -16.08
CA ARG A 66 -4.57 2.83 -15.95
C ARG A 66 -4.61 4.12 -15.14
N VAL A 67 -3.85 4.13 -14.05
CA VAL A 67 -3.71 5.32 -13.21
C VAL A 67 -2.50 6.15 -13.64
N THR A 68 -2.71 7.44 -13.87
CA THR A 68 -1.67 8.40 -14.26
C THR A 68 -1.63 9.61 -13.32
N TYR A 69 -0.43 10.19 -13.16
CA TYR A 69 -0.23 11.39 -12.38
C TYR A 69 -0.63 12.63 -13.17
N THR A 70 -1.22 13.60 -12.49
CA THR A 70 -1.44 14.95 -13.03
C THR A 70 -0.39 15.92 -12.50
N THR A 71 -0.36 17.14 -13.04
CA THR A 71 0.45 18.26 -12.52
C THR A 71 -0.15 18.92 -11.28
N THR A 72 -1.36 18.50 -10.87
CA THR A 72 -2.05 19.08 -9.71
C THR A 72 -1.49 18.48 -8.43
N ALA A 73 -0.80 19.28 -7.63
CA ALA A 73 -0.30 18.88 -6.32
C ALA A 73 -1.35 19.08 -5.22
N CYS A 74 -1.29 18.23 -4.19
CA CYS A 74 -1.97 18.47 -2.92
C CYS A 74 -1.55 19.82 -2.33
N ARG A 75 -2.50 20.55 -1.74
CA ARG A 75 -2.26 21.86 -1.11
C ARG A 75 -1.19 21.87 0.00
N TYR A 76 -0.85 20.71 0.54
CA TYR A 76 0.13 20.54 1.61
C TYR A 76 1.49 20.02 1.13
N LEU A 77 1.65 19.81 -0.19
CA LEU A 77 2.94 19.50 -0.78
C LEU A 77 3.76 20.78 -0.94
N ASP A 78 4.99 20.76 -0.46
CA ASP A 78 5.99 21.76 -0.81
C ASP A 78 6.62 21.40 -2.16
N LEU A 79 6.48 22.26 -3.17
CA LEU A 79 6.91 21.93 -4.53
C LEU A 79 8.44 21.99 -4.71
N ASP A 80 9.10 22.87 -3.96
CA ASP A 80 10.55 23.03 -3.97
C ASP A 80 11.24 21.84 -3.30
N SER A 81 10.85 21.52 -2.06
CA SER A 81 11.47 20.44 -1.29
C SER A 81 10.87 19.06 -1.58
N ARG A 82 9.72 18.99 -2.26
CA ARG A 82 8.90 17.78 -2.48
C ARG A 82 8.38 17.10 -1.20
N GLN A 83 8.44 17.78 -0.06
CA GLN A 83 8.03 17.24 1.24
C GLN A 83 6.59 17.60 1.58
N CYS A 84 5.89 16.69 2.26
CA CYS A 84 4.56 16.97 2.80
C CYS A 84 4.69 17.77 4.10
N LYS A 85 4.13 18.97 4.13
CA LYS A 85 4.22 19.90 5.28
C LYS A 85 3.53 19.40 6.53
N ILE A 86 2.60 18.45 6.37
CA ILE A 86 1.75 17.93 7.46
C ILE A 86 1.90 16.41 7.61
N PHE A 87 3.02 15.82 7.20
CA PHE A 87 3.15 14.35 7.07
C PHE A 87 2.71 13.58 8.32
N GLU A 88 3.13 14.00 9.51
CA GLU A 88 2.78 13.34 10.79
C GLU A 88 1.28 13.39 11.11
N ASN A 89 0.61 14.47 10.72
CA ASN A 89 -0.81 14.72 11.00
C ASN A 89 -1.69 14.58 9.75
N ARG A 90 -1.17 13.97 8.68
CA ARG A 90 -1.77 14.03 7.33
C ARG A 90 -3.18 13.47 7.27
N PHE A 91 -3.46 12.38 7.98
CA PHE A 91 -4.79 11.77 8.00
C PHE A 91 -5.81 12.54 8.85
N ARG A 92 -5.33 13.33 9.82
CA ARG A 92 -6.18 14.18 10.66
C ARG A 92 -6.56 15.48 9.94
N ILE A 93 -5.61 16.07 9.22
CA ILE A 93 -5.78 17.36 8.53
C ILE A 93 -6.34 17.18 7.11
N ASN A 94 -5.98 16.09 6.43
CA ASN A 94 -6.42 15.76 5.09
C ASN A 94 -6.94 14.31 5.03
N PRO A 95 -8.23 14.06 5.33
CA PRO A 95 -8.83 12.73 5.30
C PRO A 95 -8.73 12.03 3.94
N GLU A 96 -8.60 12.81 2.85
CA GLU A 96 -8.40 12.32 1.48
C GLU A 96 -6.97 11.79 1.23
N CYS A 97 -6.06 11.91 2.20
CA CYS A 97 -4.70 11.40 2.06
C CYS A 97 -4.72 9.87 1.98
N ILE A 98 -4.10 9.31 0.94
CA ILE A 98 -3.98 7.85 0.80
C ILE A 98 -3.12 7.26 1.93
N ALA A 99 -3.66 6.25 2.61
CA ALA A 99 -2.93 5.44 3.57
C ALA A 99 -2.22 4.31 2.82
N LEU A 100 -0.92 4.47 2.56
CA LEU A 100 -0.11 3.46 1.89
C LEU A 100 0.16 2.29 2.84
N THR A 101 -0.83 1.44 3.12
CA THR A 101 -0.62 0.23 3.93
C THR A 101 0.16 -0.82 3.13
N PRO A 102 0.82 -1.80 3.78
CA PRO A 102 1.55 -2.87 3.10
C PRO A 102 0.70 -3.60 2.06
N GLU A 103 -0.55 -3.93 2.42
CA GLU A 103 -1.49 -4.63 1.56
C GLU A 103 -1.88 -3.76 0.37
N LEU A 104 -2.15 -2.47 0.61
CA LEU A 104 -2.53 -1.55 -0.44
C LEU A 104 -1.37 -1.36 -1.43
N VAL A 105 -0.15 -1.14 -0.93
CA VAL A 105 1.05 -0.91 -1.76
C VAL A 105 1.28 -2.04 -2.78
N CYS A 106 1.02 -3.29 -2.40
CA CYS A 106 1.11 -4.44 -3.32
C CYS A 106 0.11 -4.38 -4.48
N THR A 107 -0.98 -3.63 -4.35
CA THR A 107 -2.05 -3.51 -5.35
C THR A 107 -1.98 -2.23 -6.19
N LEU A 108 -1.09 -1.28 -5.84
CA LEU A 108 -1.02 0.02 -6.51
C LEU A 108 -0.04 -0.02 -7.69
N ASP A 109 -0.55 -0.31 -8.88
CA ASP A 109 0.27 -0.38 -10.10
C ASP A 109 0.94 0.95 -10.50
N TRP A 110 0.37 2.09 -10.10
CA TRP A 110 0.94 3.42 -10.37
C TRP A 110 2.10 3.79 -9.44
N LEU A 111 2.26 3.08 -8.32
CA LEU A 111 3.32 3.37 -7.37
C LEU A 111 4.62 2.74 -7.89
N PRO A 112 5.65 3.52 -8.20
CA PRO A 112 6.86 3.00 -8.85
C PRO A 112 7.73 2.20 -7.87
N ASP A 113 8.56 1.31 -8.41
CA ASP A 113 9.36 0.36 -7.61
C ASP A 113 10.43 1.03 -6.73
N ASP A 114 10.86 2.25 -7.08
CA ASP A 114 11.75 3.08 -6.27
C ASP A 114 11.03 3.80 -5.11
N CYS A 115 9.72 3.61 -4.94
CA CYS A 115 9.01 4.09 -3.75
C CYS A 115 9.53 3.35 -2.51
N GLY A 116 9.87 4.07 -1.44
CA GLY A 116 10.44 3.46 -0.25
C GLY A 116 9.60 2.33 0.37
N TYR A 117 8.27 2.46 0.33
CA TYR A 117 7.35 1.40 0.75
C TYR A 117 7.43 0.15 -0.14
N ARG A 118 7.44 0.33 -1.46
CA ARG A 118 7.46 -0.76 -2.44
C ARG A 118 8.84 -1.45 -2.47
N ALA A 119 9.91 -0.67 -2.41
CA ALA A 119 11.28 -1.16 -2.31
C ALA A 119 11.49 -2.02 -1.05
N MET A 120 10.88 -1.64 0.08
CA MET A 120 10.95 -2.45 1.30
C MET A 120 10.25 -3.80 1.13
N LEU A 121 9.04 -3.82 0.56
CA LEU A 121 8.30 -5.06 0.34
C LEU A 121 9.00 -5.99 -0.66
N ALA A 122 9.67 -5.43 -1.68
CA ALA A 122 10.48 -6.22 -2.61
C ALA A 122 11.73 -6.83 -1.96
N ALA A 123 12.26 -6.18 -0.92
CA ALA A 123 13.39 -6.70 -0.13
C ALA A 123 12.95 -7.78 0.88
N VAL A 124 11.66 -7.90 1.18
CA VAL A 124 11.12 -9.02 1.96
C VAL A 124 10.95 -10.21 1.03
N PRO A 125 11.67 -11.33 1.24
CA PRO A 125 11.50 -12.49 0.39
C PRO A 125 10.07 -13.01 0.53
N PRO A 126 9.45 -13.48 -0.57
CA PRO A 126 8.14 -14.12 -0.49
C PRO A 126 8.21 -15.28 0.49
N PRO A 127 7.11 -15.59 1.20
CA PRO A 127 7.08 -16.77 2.06
C PRO A 127 7.55 -17.98 1.25
N PRO A 128 8.33 -18.90 1.86
CA PRO A 128 8.71 -20.14 1.19
C PRO A 128 7.44 -20.78 0.61
N GLU A 129 7.49 -21.15 -0.66
CA GLU A 129 6.43 -21.85 -1.38
C GLU A 129 6.17 -23.24 -0.77
N GLU A 130 5.52 -23.28 0.40
CA GLU A 130 5.20 -24.50 1.12
C GLU A 130 4.04 -25.22 0.37
N GLN A 131 4.45 -26.04 -0.62
CA GLN A 131 3.82 -27.30 -1.01
C GLN A 131 2.55 -27.29 -1.91
N LEU A 132 2.61 -26.79 -3.15
CA LEU A 132 1.69 -27.26 -4.23
C LEU A 132 2.23 -28.51 -4.98
N HIS A 133 3.43 -28.99 -4.66
CA HIS A 133 4.00 -30.18 -5.29
C HIS A 133 4.00 -31.40 -4.36
N LYS A 134 2.83 -31.93 -3.99
CA LYS A 134 2.66 -33.34 -3.57
C LYS A 134 1.19 -33.74 -3.50
N ARG A 135 0.59 -33.99 -4.67
CA ARG A 135 -0.24 -35.19 -4.93
C ARG A 135 -0.39 -35.37 -6.44
N LYS A 136 0.71 -35.79 -7.07
CA LYS A 136 0.61 -36.68 -8.24
C LYS A 136 -0.03 -37.99 -7.77
N VAL A 137 -1.33 -38.02 -7.54
CA VAL A 137 -2.07 -39.28 -7.37
C VAL A 137 -2.51 -39.69 -8.77
N ARG A 138 -1.66 -40.54 -9.35
CA ARG A 138 -1.96 -41.55 -10.39
C ARG A 138 -3.19 -41.25 -11.25
N ARG A 139 -2.92 -40.86 -12.52
CA ARG A 139 -3.73 -41.33 -13.65
C ARG A 139 -3.91 -42.84 -13.49
N ARG A 140 -5.10 -43.28 -13.10
CA ARG A 140 -5.56 -44.65 -13.38
C ARG A 140 -6.34 -44.58 -14.70
N ARG A 141 -5.97 -45.51 -15.56
CA ARG A 141 -6.59 -45.93 -16.82
C ARG A 141 -8.08 -45.65 -16.92
#